data_AF-A0A929V6Q4-F1
#
_entry.id   AF-A0A929V6Q4-F1
#
_cell.length_a   1.000
_cell.length_b   1.000
_cell.length_c   1.000
_cell.angle_alpha   90.00
_cell.angle_beta   90.00
_cell.angle_gamma   90.00
#
_symmetry.space_group_name_H-M   'P 1'
#
loop_
_entity.id
_entity.type
_entity.pdbx_description
1 polymer ?
#
loop_
_entity_poly.entity_id
_entity_poly.type
_entity_poly.pdbx_seq_one_letter_code
_entity_poly.pdbx_strand_id
1 'polypeptide(L)'
;MKKFVEISKEEYRRYCREKNIDWLQSIEFSKLRERLGARCYFVSLKDGKKNEISGLIFSKNKRFDLVMINSEGISEEIFVDFLVSSERFANEKGAISYRILPKVVRTVRDNKLNTLEEDDLRWLNDPLLKTGFRYYSGFKYEFDMDVNMHVYIKDLAKLSKDDVAATYNQTVRRNLKLAEKKGLSI
;
A
#
# COMPACT_ATOMS: atom_id res chain seq x y z
N MET A 1 -8.69 1.22 -25.35
CA MET A 1 -8.31 2.51 -24.74
C MET A 1 -8.62 2.40 -23.26
N LYS A 2 -7.62 2.64 -22.41
CA LYS A 2 -7.80 2.52 -20.95
C LYS A 2 -8.64 3.69 -20.43
N LYS A 3 -9.51 3.43 -19.46
CA LYS A 3 -10.39 4.43 -18.87
C LYS A 3 -10.36 4.35 -17.36
N PHE A 4 -10.10 5.48 -16.71
CA PHE A 4 -10.24 5.63 -15.27
C PHE A 4 -11.71 5.89 -14.93
N VAL A 5 -12.28 5.08 -14.04
CA VAL A 5 -13.69 5.18 -13.65
C VAL A 5 -13.88 4.87 -12.17
N GLU A 6 -14.93 5.46 -11.59
CA GLU A 6 -15.51 4.96 -10.34
C GLU A 6 -16.24 3.63 -10.61
N ILE A 7 -16.02 2.64 -9.76
CA ILE A 7 -16.63 1.30 -9.85
C ILE A 7 -17.48 1.01 -8.62
N SER A 8 -18.37 0.02 -8.74
CA SER A 8 -19.19 -0.41 -7.60
C SER A 8 -18.34 -1.11 -6.54
N LYS A 9 -18.86 -1.10 -5.30
CA LYS A 9 -18.28 -1.84 -4.18
C LYS A 9 -18.18 -3.33 -4.45
N GLU A 10 -19.17 -3.90 -5.12
CA GLU A 10 -19.24 -5.31 -5.50
C GLU A 10 -18.14 -5.67 -6.51
N GLU A 11 -17.91 -4.79 -7.48
CA GLU A 11 -16.85 -4.98 -8.46
C GLU A 11 -15.47 -4.88 -7.81
N TYR A 12 -15.26 -3.88 -6.95
CA TYR A 12 -14.01 -3.76 -6.20
C TYR A 12 -13.77 -4.95 -5.28
N ARG A 13 -14.81 -5.45 -4.59
CA ARG A 13 -14.72 -6.65 -3.76
C ARG A 13 -14.27 -7.88 -4.56
N ARG A 14 -14.69 -8.04 -5.82
CA ARG A 14 -14.20 -9.13 -6.68
C ARG A 14 -12.72 -8.96 -6.98
N TYR A 15 -12.28 -7.76 -7.36
CA TYR A 15 -10.87 -7.44 -7.58
C TYR A 15 -10.01 -7.77 -6.33
N CYS A 16 -10.44 -7.35 -5.14
CA CYS A 16 -9.74 -7.62 -3.88
C CYS A 16 -9.61 -9.10 -3.53
N ARG A 17 -10.49 -9.99 -4.03
CA ARG A 17 -10.40 -11.44 -3.79
C ARG A 17 -9.36 -12.12 -4.67
N GLU A 18 -9.10 -11.55 -5.85
CA GLU A 18 -8.18 -12.10 -6.84
C GLU A 18 -6.75 -11.56 -6.68
N LYS A 19 -6.58 -10.47 -5.91
CA LYS A 19 -5.32 -9.73 -5.80
C LYS A 19 -4.88 -9.61 -4.34
N ASN A 20 -3.58 -9.63 -4.12
CA ASN A 20 -2.97 -9.34 -2.83
C ASN A 20 -3.03 -7.84 -2.54
N ILE A 21 -4.14 -7.40 -1.95
CA ILE A 21 -4.36 -6.01 -1.60
C ILE A 21 -3.86 -5.69 -0.19
N ASP A 22 -3.41 -4.45 0.00
CA ASP A 22 -3.09 -3.94 1.33
C ASP A 22 -4.37 -3.77 2.17
N TRP A 23 -4.29 -3.94 3.49
CA TRP A 23 -5.44 -3.75 4.37
C TRP A 23 -6.01 -2.32 4.27
N LEU A 24 -5.17 -1.31 4.05
CA LEU A 24 -5.61 0.08 3.83
C LEU A 24 -6.35 0.29 2.50
N GLN A 25 -6.38 -0.72 1.63
CA GLN A 25 -7.16 -0.78 0.40
C GLN A 25 -8.36 -1.75 0.52
N SER A 26 -8.68 -2.24 1.72
CA SER A 26 -9.79 -3.19 1.91
C SER A 26 -11.17 -2.53 2.00
N ILE A 27 -12.22 -3.33 1.76
CA ILE A 27 -13.61 -2.94 1.99
C ILE A 27 -13.88 -2.66 3.47
N GLU A 28 -13.23 -3.40 4.36
CA GLU A 28 -13.33 -3.26 5.80
C GLU A 28 -12.76 -1.91 6.25
N PHE A 29 -11.62 -1.52 5.68
CA PHE A 29 -11.04 -0.21 5.92
C PHE A 29 -11.92 0.92 5.41
N SER A 30 -12.57 0.77 4.24
CA SER A 30 -13.52 1.77 3.75
C SER A 30 -14.64 2.03 4.76
N LYS A 31 -15.22 0.97 5.34
CA LYS A 31 -16.28 1.08 6.37
C LYS A 31 -15.79 1.82 7.61
N LEU A 32 -14.55 1.56 8.04
CA LEU A 32 -13.94 2.27 9.17
C LEU A 32 -13.81 3.77 8.85
N ARG A 33 -13.32 4.13 7.66
CA ARG A 33 -13.17 5.53 7.23
C ARG A 33 -14.51 6.26 7.12
N GLU A 34 -15.53 5.58 6.59
CA GLU A 34 -16.90 6.10 6.53
C GLU A 34 -17.47 6.43 7.92
N ARG A 35 -17.28 5.54 8.91
CA ARG A 35 -17.65 5.79 10.32
C ARG A 35 -16.92 6.98 10.94
N LEU A 36 -15.71 7.27 10.45
CA LEU A 36 -14.90 8.43 10.87
C LEU A 36 -15.24 9.70 10.07
N GLY A 37 -16.32 9.68 9.28
CA GLY A 37 -16.82 10.82 8.51
C GLY A 37 -16.12 11.07 7.18
N ALA A 38 -15.36 10.10 6.67
CA ALA A 38 -14.81 10.18 5.31
C ALA A 38 -15.82 9.69 4.27
N ARG A 39 -15.69 10.17 3.03
CA ARG A 39 -16.31 9.58 1.85
C ARG A 39 -15.32 8.63 1.19
N CYS A 40 -15.78 7.47 0.75
CA CYS A 40 -14.94 6.48 0.08
C CYS A 40 -15.38 6.31 -1.38
N TYR A 41 -14.40 6.24 -2.28
CA TYR A 41 -14.58 6.03 -3.71
C TYR A 41 -13.76 4.81 -4.13
N PHE A 42 -14.41 3.85 -4.78
CA PHE A 42 -13.72 2.73 -5.39
C PHE A 42 -13.48 3.07 -6.86
N VAL A 43 -12.23 3.04 -7.29
CA VAL A 43 -11.82 3.49 -8.62
C VAL A 43 -11.02 2.42 -9.32
N SER A 44 -11.04 2.42 -10.65
CA SER A 44 -10.28 1.49 -11.46
C SER A 44 -9.81 2.12 -12.75
N LEU A 45 -8.59 1.77 -13.17
CA LEU A 45 -8.17 1.90 -14.56
C LEU A 45 -8.53 0.60 -15.29
N LYS A 46 -9.42 0.72 -16.28
CA LYS A 46 -9.99 -0.42 -17.01
C LYS A 46 -9.50 -0.47 -18.44
N ASP A 47 -9.24 -1.67 -18.94
CA ASP A 47 -9.13 -1.94 -20.38
C ASP A 47 -10.36 -2.75 -20.81
N GLY A 48 -11.33 -2.06 -21.42
CA GLY A 48 -12.65 -2.62 -21.67
C GLY A 48 -13.36 -3.05 -20.39
N LYS A 49 -13.60 -4.36 -20.22
CA LYS A 49 -14.25 -4.93 -19.03
C LYS A 49 -13.25 -5.33 -17.93
N LYS A 50 -11.96 -5.43 -18.26
CA LYS A 50 -10.93 -5.88 -17.33
C LYS A 50 -10.47 -4.73 -16.43
N ASN A 51 -10.35 -5.01 -15.13
CA ASN A 51 -9.75 -4.10 -14.16
C ASN A 51 -8.24 -4.36 -14.15
N GLU A 52 -7.47 -3.48 -14.76
CA GLU A 52 -6.00 -3.59 -14.73
C GLU A 52 -5.51 -3.32 -13.31
N ILE A 53 -6.00 -2.23 -12.72
CA ILE A 53 -5.72 -1.86 -11.34
C ILE A 53 -6.95 -1.16 -10.75
N SER A 54 -7.24 -1.45 -9.48
CA SER A 54 -8.30 -0.79 -8.72
C SER A 54 -7.79 -0.34 -7.37
N GLY A 55 -8.33 0.78 -6.87
CA GLY A 55 -7.96 1.34 -5.57
C GLY A 55 -9.13 1.95 -4.83
N LEU A 56 -8.90 2.20 -3.55
CA LEU A 56 -9.76 2.93 -2.63
C LEU A 56 -9.17 4.32 -2.40
N ILE A 57 -9.90 5.34 -2.83
CA ILE A 57 -9.66 6.73 -2.48
C ILE A 57 -10.62 7.10 -1.35
N PHE A 58 -10.12 7.74 -0.30
CA PHE A 58 -11.00 8.32 0.72
C PHE A 58 -10.81 9.83 0.83
N SER A 59 -11.86 10.53 1.23
CA SER A 59 -11.91 11.98 1.30
C SER A 59 -12.52 12.47 2.60
N LYS A 60 -11.88 13.43 3.26
CA LYS A 60 -12.42 14.14 4.42
C LYS A 60 -12.06 15.61 4.31
N ASN A 61 -13.03 16.50 4.49
CA ASN A 61 -12.83 17.96 4.38
C ASN A 61 -12.16 18.39 3.06
N LYS A 62 -12.56 17.80 1.93
CA LYS A 62 -11.99 18.04 0.58
C LYS A 62 -10.50 17.69 0.43
N ARG A 63 -9.87 17.03 1.41
CA ARG A 63 -8.60 16.33 1.26
C ARG A 63 -8.87 14.90 0.82
N PHE A 64 -8.22 14.47 -0.24
CA PHE A 64 -8.32 13.12 -0.81
C PHE A 64 -7.00 12.38 -0.62
N ASP A 65 -7.08 11.09 -0.31
CA ASP A 65 -5.92 10.24 -0.10
C ASP A 65 -6.09 8.90 -0.83
N LEU A 66 -5.04 8.46 -1.51
CA LEU A 66 -4.87 7.12 -2.09
C LEU A 66 -3.59 6.51 -1.51
N VAL A 67 -3.73 5.49 -0.65
CA VAL A 67 -2.61 5.00 0.16
C VAL A 67 -2.45 3.49 0.04
N MET A 68 -1.21 3.02 0.03
CA MET A 68 -0.79 1.62 -0.06
C MET A 68 -1.33 0.86 -1.28
N ILE A 69 -1.51 1.54 -2.41
CA ILE A 69 -1.77 0.88 -3.69
C ILE A 69 -0.52 0.09 -4.10
N ASN A 70 -0.66 -1.23 -4.28
CA ASN A 70 0.43 -2.14 -4.61
C ASN A 70 0.68 -2.15 -6.12
N SER A 71 1.96 -2.09 -6.54
CA SER A 71 2.38 -2.20 -7.94
C SER A 71 2.66 -3.65 -8.38
N GLU A 72 2.66 -4.61 -7.46
CA GLU A 72 2.99 -6.01 -7.74
C GLU A 72 2.10 -6.62 -8.83
N GLY A 73 2.73 -7.17 -9.88
CA GLY A 73 2.04 -7.77 -11.02
C GLY A 73 1.36 -6.77 -11.96
N ILE A 74 1.63 -5.47 -11.80
CA ILE A 74 1.15 -4.38 -12.67
C ILE A 74 2.36 -3.77 -13.39
N SER A 75 2.22 -3.44 -14.68
CA SER A 75 3.30 -2.74 -15.38
C SER A 75 3.46 -1.31 -14.88
N GLU A 76 4.70 -0.80 -14.90
CA GLU A 76 5.03 0.56 -14.48
C GLU A 76 4.16 1.62 -15.17
N GLU A 77 3.94 1.47 -16.48
CA GLU A 77 3.09 2.37 -17.28
C GLU A 77 1.64 2.40 -16.76
N ILE A 78 1.04 1.24 -16.50
CA ILE A 78 -0.34 1.14 -16.00
C ILE A 78 -0.43 1.72 -14.60
N PHE A 79 0.57 1.45 -13.76
CA PHE A 79 0.60 1.95 -12.39
C PHE A 79 0.70 3.47 -12.34
N VAL A 80 1.60 4.05 -13.14
CA VAL A 80 1.75 5.51 -13.27
C VAL A 80 0.48 6.14 -13.84
N ASP A 81 -0.09 5.58 -14.91
CA ASP A 81 -1.33 6.09 -15.51
C ASP A 81 -2.49 6.08 -14.51
N PHE A 82 -2.60 5.04 -13.69
CA PHE A 82 -3.61 4.98 -12.61
C PHE A 82 -3.40 6.10 -11.58
N LEU A 83 -2.17 6.32 -11.11
CA LEU A 83 -1.86 7.36 -10.13
C LEU A 83 -2.15 8.77 -10.69
N VAL A 84 -1.73 9.05 -11.92
CA VAL A 84 -1.99 10.35 -12.56
C VAL A 84 -3.48 10.56 -12.82
N SER A 85 -4.17 9.53 -13.34
CA SER A 85 -5.61 9.61 -13.60
C SER A 85 -6.43 9.77 -12.32
N SER A 86 -5.96 9.23 -11.19
CA SER A 86 -6.62 9.37 -9.89
C SER A 86 -6.63 10.81 -9.35
N GLU A 87 -5.64 11.63 -9.69
CA GLU A 87 -5.62 13.06 -9.36
C GLU A 87 -6.72 13.81 -10.10
N ARG A 88 -6.89 13.53 -11.40
CA ARG A 88 -7.96 14.15 -12.21
C ARG A 88 -9.33 13.84 -11.63
N PHE A 89 -9.55 12.58 -11.25
CA PHE A 89 -10.76 12.17 -10.55
C PHE A 89 -10.97 12.94 -9.24
N ALA A 90 -9.92 13.09 -8.41
CA ALA A 90 -10.01 13.86 -7.17
C ALA A 90 -10.38 15.32 -7.43
N ASN A 91 -9.79 15.95 -8.46
CA ASN A 91 -10.09 17.31 -8.88
C ASN A 91 -11.55 17.47 -9.33
N GLU A 92 -12.06 16.55 -10.15
CA GLU A 92 -13.47 16.53 -10.58
C GLU A 92 -14.45 16.40 -9.40
N LYS A 93 -14.04 15.71 -8.33
CA LYS A 93 -14.81 15.60 -7.07
C LYS A 93 -14.61 16.79 -6.12
N GLY A 94 -13.87 17.82 -6.53
CA GLY A 94 -13.67 19.07 -5.78
C GLY A 94 -12.60 18.99 -4.69
N ALA A 95 -11.55 18.20 -4.92
CA ALA A 95 -10.39 18.16 -4.03
C ALA A 95 -9.72 19.54 -3.89
N ILE A 96 -9.35 19.90 -2.66
CA ILE A 96 -8.43 21.01 -2.37
C ILE A 96 -7.00 20.48 -2.24
N SER A 97 -6.84 19.23 -1.79
CA SER A 97 -5.56 18.55 -1.73
C SER A 97 -5.74 17.08 -2.08
N TYR A 98 -4.76 16.52 -2.77
CA TYR A 98 -4.68 15.11 -3.09
C TYR A 98 -3.32 14.56 -2.68
N ARG A 99 -3.33 13.42 -1.98
CA ARG A 99 -2.11 12.74 -1.54
C ARG A 99 -2.11 11.30 -2.01
N ILE A 100 -0.99 10.87 -2.56
CA ILE A 100 -0.72 9.48 -2.90
C ILE A 100 0.40 8.93 -2.00
N LEU A 101 0.25 7.69 -1.54
CA LEU A 101 1.32 6.90 -0.92
C LEU A 101 1.34 5.51 -1.57
N PRO A 102 1.96 5.34 -2.74
CA PRO A 102 2.04 4.02 -3.37
C PRO A 102 2.94 3.08 -2.56
N LYS A 103 2.61 1.79 -2.53
CA LYS A 103 3.41 0.74 -1.89
C LYS A 103 4.46 0.25 -2.88
N VAL A 104 5.59 0.94 -2.91
CA VAL A 104 6.74 0.61 -3.76
C VAL A 104 7.98 0.52 -2.88
N VAL A 105 8.72 -0.59 -3.01
CA VAL A 105 9.97 -0.79 -2.26
C VAL A 105 11.05 0.02 -2.95
N ARG A 106 11.75 0.86 -2.18
CA ARG A 106 12.93 1.58 -2.66
C ARG A 106 14.23 0.90 -2.25
N THR A 107 14.28 0.41 -1.01
CA THR A 107 15.52 -0.10 -0.43
C THR A 107 15.21 -1.21 0.55
N VAL A 108 15.89 -2.34 0.40
CA VAL A 108 15.91 -3.43 1.37
C VAL A 108 17.17 -3.28 2.22
N ARG A 109 17.03 -3.38 3.53
CA ARG A 109 18.15 -3.26 4.48
C ARG A 109 18.17 -4.43 5.44
N ASP A 110 19.36 -4.75 5.94
CA ASP A 110 19.51 -5.68 7.06
C ASP A 110 19.11 -5.01 8.39
N ASN A 111 19.18 -5.78 9.49
CA ASN A 111 18.88 -5.29 10.84
C ASN A 111 19.93 -4.31 11.40
N LYS A 112 21.03 -4.07 10.68
CA LYS A 112 22.07 -3.07 10.98
C LYS A 112 21.98 -1.86 10.06
N LEU A 113 20.92 -1.76 9.25
CA LEU A 113 20.67 -0.70 8.27
C LEU A 113 21.63 -0.70 7.07
N ASN A 114 22.40 -1.77 6.85
CA ASN A 114 23.16 -1.91 5.62
C ASN A 114 22.20 -2.18 4.46
N THR A 115 22.39 -1.46 3.35
CA THR A 115 21.63 -1.70 2.12
C THR A 115 21.97 -3.07 1.54
N LEU A 116 20.94 -3.88 1.31
CA LEU A 116 21.01 -5.16 0.61
C LEU A 116 20.62 -4.99 -0.86
N GLU A 117 19.56 -4.21 -1.11
CA GLU A 117 19.02 -3.93 -2.44
C GLU A 117 18.54 -2.46 -2.49
N GLU A 118 18.71 -1.79 -3.63
CA GLU A 118 18.18 -0.45 -3.88
C GLU A 118 17.64 -0.37 -5.31
N ASP A 119 16.39 0.09 -5.43
CA ASP A 119 15.68 0.24 -6.70
C ASP A 119 15.66 1.70 -7.16
N ASP A 120 15.85 1.90 -8.46
CA ASP A 120 15.71 3.20 -9.11
C ASP A 120 14.24 3.50 -9.42
N LEU A 121 13.66 4.43 -8.67
CA LEU A 121 12.26 4.81 -8.79
C LEU A 121 12.01 5.98 -9.76
N ARG A 122 12.96 6.32 -10.64
CA ARG A 122 12.74 7.37 -11.66
C ARG A 122 11.53 7.12 -12.56
N TRP A 123 11.24 5.87 -12.89
CA TRP A 123 10.06 5.47 -13.66
C TRP A 123 8.74 5.92 -13.02
N LEU A 124 8.69 5.98 -11.68
CA LEU A 124 7.55 6.43 -10.90
C LEU A 124 7.61 7.94 -10.65
N ASN A 125 8.79 8.42 -10.23
CA ASN A 125 8.96 9.78 -9.74
C ASN A 125 8.90 10.82 -10.88
N ASP A 126 9.56 10.58 -12.00
CA ASP A 126 9.64 11.58 -13.07
C ASP A 126 8.26 11.91 -13.67
N PRO A 127 7.38 10.93 -13.97
CA PRO A 127 6.03 11.22 -14.45
C PRO A 127 5.16 11.94 -13.40
N LEU A 128 5.26 11.57 -12.12
CA LEU A 128 4.50 12.20 -11.05
C LEU A 128 4.94 13.65 -10.84
N LEU A 129 6.23 13.93 -10.85
CA LEU A 129 6.77 15.29 -10.75
C LEU A 129 6.34 16.14 -11.96
N LYS A 130 6.39 15.58 -13.18
CA LYS A 130 5.94 16.27 -14.40
C LYS A 130 4.44 16.63 -14.38
N THR A 131 3.64 15.86 -13.66
CA THR A 131 2.18 16.10 -13.53
C THR A 131 1.85 17.05 -12.37
N GLY A 132 2.84 17.50 -11.60
CA GLY A 132 2.69 18.51 -10.56
C GLY A 132 2.65 17.97 -9.14
N PHE A 133 2.75 16.64 -8.95
CA PHE A 133 2.95 16.08 -7.62
C PHE A 133 4.27 16.58 -7.02
N ARG A 134 4.28 16.71 -5.68
CA ARG A 134 5.45 17.12 -4.91
C ARG A 134 5.68 16.12 -3.80
N TYR A 135 6.93 15.86 -3.45
CA TYR A 135 7.25 15.13 -2.23
C TYR A 135 6.78 15.94 -1.02
N TYR A 136 5.83 15.42 -0.26
CA TYR A 136 5.26 16.11 0.89
C TYR A 136 6.25 16.20 2.07
N SER A 137 7.22 15.28 2.15
CA SER A 137 8.12 15.20 3.31
C SER A 137 9.58 14.89 2.98
N GLY A 138 9.92 14.50 1.74
CA GLY A 138 11.22 13.86 1.47
C GLY A 138 11.36 12.52 2.22
N PHE A 139 12.53 11.88 2.09
CA PHE A 139 12.83 10.63 2.78
C PHE A 139 13.19 10.91 4.24
N LYS A 140 12.17 11.10 5.09
CA LYS A 140 12.38 11.28 6.53
C LYS A 140 12.60 9.92 7.19
N TYR A 141 13.61 9.85 8.05
CA TYR A 141 13.81 8.74 8.99
C TYR A 141 12.99 8.92 10.28
N GLU A 142 12.05 9.86 10.27
CA GLU A 142 11.19 10.20 11.41
C GLU A 142 9.93 9.33 11.39
N PHE A 143 9.38 9.06 12.57
CA PHE A 143 8.07 8.43 12.70
C PHE A 143 6.99 9.44 12.27
N ASP A 144 6.50 9.31 11.04
CA ASP A 144 5.31 10.03 10.58
C ASP A 144 4.07 9.20 10.94
N MET A 145 3.11 9.84 11.62
CA MET A 145 1.93 9.21 12.19
C MET A 145 0.97 8.63 11.13
N ASP A 146 1.16 8.95 9.85
CA ASP A 146 0.23 8.53 8.79
C ASP A 146 0.56 7.15 8.20
N VAL A 147 1.79 6.90 7.73
CA VAL A 147 2.26 5.58 7.23
C VAL A 147 3.76 5.47 7.46
N ASN A 148 4.21 4.37 8.08
CA ASN A 148 5.63 4.11 8.30
C ASN A 148 6.32 3.73 6.98
N MET A 149 7.33 4.51 6.58
CA MET A 149 8.16 4.25 5.39
C MET A 149 9.17 3.11 5.60
N HIS A 150 9.41 2.72 6.86
CA HIS A 150 10.29 1.61 7.23
C HIS A 150 9.46 0.53 7.91
N VAL A 151 9.48 -0.68 7.35
CA VAL A 151 8.76 -1.85 7.89
C VAL A 151 9.73 -3.01 8.06
N TYR A 152 9.67 -3.66 9.21
CA TYR A 152 10.37 -4.93 9.43
C TYR A 152 9.53 -6.06 8.87
N ILE A 153 10.02 -6.71 7.84
CA ILE A 153 9.34 -7.83 7.18
C ILE A 153 10.14 -9.11 7.48
N LYS A 154 9.42 -10.16 7.88
CA LYS A 154 9.95 -11.52 7.88
C LYS A 154 9.26 -12.28 6.76
N ASP A 155 10.03 -12.67 5.74
CA ASP A 155 9.53 -13.52 4.68
C ASP A 155 9.32 -14.95 5.22
N LEU A 156 8.08 -15.42 5.11
CA LEU A 156 7.67 -16.75 5.58
C LEU A 156 7.46 -17.73 4.42
N ALA A 157 7.57 -17.28 3.16
CA ALA A 157 7.16 -18.06 1.99
C ALA A 157 7.89 -19.42 1.85
N LYS A 158 9.11 -19.52 2.39
CA LYS A 158 9.96 -20.72 2.33
C LYS A 158 10.20 -21.37 3.70
N LEU A 159 9.53 -20.93 4.76
CA LEU A 159 9.76 -21.42 6.12
C LEU A 159 8.62 -22.34 6.56
N SER A 160 8.94 -23.51 7.10
CA SER A 160 7.98 -24.29 7.89
C SER A 160 7.75 -23.62 9.24
N LYS A 161 6.70 -24.04 9.95
CA LYS A 161 6.41 -23.56 11.32
C LYS A 161 7.61 -23.70 12.26
N ASP A 162 8.33 -24.81 12.16
CA ASP A 162 9.49 -25.09 13.01
C ASP A 162 10.73 -24.28 12.58
N ASP A 163 10.85 -23.98 11.27
CA ASP A 163 11.93 -23.15 10.73
C ASP A 163 11.78 -21.68 11.13
N VAL A 164 10.55 -21.18 11.30
CA VAL A 164 10.32 -19.80 11.75
C VAL A 164 10.99 -19.55 13.11
N ALA A 165 10.87 -20.49 14.05
CA ALA A 165 11.52 -20.38 15.35
C ALA A 165 13.05 -20.31 15.20
N ALA A 166 13.62 -21.06 14.27
CA ALA A 166 15.06 -21.08 14.00
C ALA A 166 15.60 -19.73 13.49
N THR A 167 14.78 -18.94 12.81
CA THR A 167 15.17 -17.60 12.29
C THR A 167 15.33 -16.52 13.36
N TYR A 168 14.96 -16.77 14.61
CA TYR A 168 15.14 -15.81 15.70
C TYR A 168 16.50 -15.96 16.38
N ASN A 169 16.96 -14.88 17.02
CA ASN A 169 18.17 -14.92 17.83
C ASN A 169 18.03 -15.87 19.04
N GLN A 170 19.16 -16.23 19.65
CA GLN A 170 19.21 -17.19 20.76
C GLN A 170 18.30 -16.80 21.94
N THR A 171 18.22 -15.52 22.27
CA THR A 171 17.39 -15.00 23.37
C THR A 171 15.91 -15.23 23.11
N VAL A 172 15.42 -14.87 21.92
CA VAL A 172 14.01 -15.07 21.55
C VAL A 172 13.67 -16.56 21.50
N ARG A 173 14.54 -17.41 20.92
CA ARG A 173 14.33 -18.87 20.91
C ARG A 173 14.22 -19.46 22.32
N ARG A 174 15.03 -19.00 23.27
CA ARG A 174 14.95 -19.42 24.68
C ARG A 174 13.62 -19.00 25.30
N ASN A 175 13.18 -17.78 25.05
CA ASN A 175 11.94 -17.24 25.62
C ASN A 175 10.69 -17.95 25.06
N LEU A 176 10.69 -18.30 23.77
CA LEU A 176 9.62 -19.10 23.15
C LEU A 176 9.50 -20.47 23.85
N LYS A 177 10.60 -21.21 24.00
CA LYS A 177 10.62 -22.50 24.72
C LYS A 177 10.17 -22.38 26.18
N LEU A 178 10.53 -21.29 26.86
CA LEU A 178 10.09 -21.04 28.23
C LEU A 178 8.59 -20.77 28.32
N ALA A 179 8.02 -20.04 27.36
CA ALA A 179 6.58 -19.78 27.31
C ALA A 179 5.79 -21.09 27.09
N GLU A 180 6.26 -21.94 26.17
CA GLU A 180 5.70 -23.28 25.93
C GLU A 180 5.78 -24.16 27.18
N LYS A 181 6.94 -24.21 27.85
CA LYS A 181 7.13 -24.99 29.09
C LYS A 181 6.23 -24.51 30.23
N LYS A 182 5.93 -23.21 30.27
CA LYS A 182 5.00 -22.62 31.26
C LYS A 182 3.53 -22.81 30.91
N GLY A 183 3.21 -23.45 29.79
CA GLY A 183 1.84 -23.71 29.36
C GLY A 183 1.06 -22.44 29.00
N LEU A 184 1.74 -21.37 28.57
CA LEU A 184 1.06 -20.15 28.13
C LEU A 184 0.38 -20.40 26.76
N SER A 185 -0.93 -20.15 26.68
CA SER A 185 -1.73 -20.22 25.46
C SER A 185 -2.17 -18.83 25.00
N ILE A 186 -2.34 -18.64 23.69
CA ILE A 186 -2.81 -17.40 23.03
C ILE A 186 -4.26 -17.59 22.59
#